data_AF-A0A8K0I4C0-F1
#
_entry.id   AF-A0A8K0I4C0-F1
#
_cell.length_a   1.000
_cell.length_b   1.000
_cell.length_c   1.000
_cell.angle_alpha   90.00
_cell.angle_beta   90.00
_cell.angle_gamma   90.00
#
_symmetry.space_group_name_H-M   'P 1'
#
loop_
_entity.id
_entity.type
_entity.pdbx_description
1 polymer ?
#
loop_
_entity_poly.entity_id
_entity_poly.type
_entity_poly.pdbx_seq_one_letter_code
_entity_poly.pdbx_strand_id
1 'polypeptide(L)'
;MSEVDVLDDGYKWRKYGQKVVKNTQHPRSYYRCTQDNCRVKKRVERLAEDPRMVITTYEGRHAHSPSHDEDDNRAASQINFFW
;
A
#
# COMPACT_ATOMS: atom_id res chain seq x y z
N MET A 1 10.14 -15.77 -9.78
CA MET A 1 10.22 -14.45 -9.12
C MET A 1 8.88 -14.26 -8.41
N SER A 2 8.81 -13.77 -7.16
CA SER A 2 7.49 -13.44 -6.59
C SER A 2 6.85 -12.40 -7.49
N GLU A 3 5.63 -12.63 -7.97
CA GLU A 3 4.94 -11.68 -8.84
C GLU A 3 4.43 -10.46 -8.05
N VAL A 4 4.30 -10.63 -6.72
CA VAL A 4 3.76 -9.63 -5.81
C VAL A 4 4.89 -8.85 -5.14
N ASP A 5 4.97 -7.55 -5.45
CA ASP A 5 5.87 -6.58 -4.79
C ASP A 5 5.22 -5.88 -3.60
N VAL A 6 3.90 -5.67 -3.66
CA VAL A 6 3.16 -4.89 -2.66
C VAL A 6 2.22 -5.84 -1.92
N LEU A 7 2.45 -6.00 -0.62
CA LEU A 7 1.59 -6.77 0.25
C LEU A 7 0.30 -5.98 0.56
N ASP A 8 -0.83 -6.67 0.55
CA ASP A 8 -2.05 -6.20 1.19
C ASP A 8 -1.91 -6.39 2.71
N ASP A 9 -1.83 -5.27 3.42
CA ASP A 9 -1.67 -5.19 4.87
C ASP A 9 -2.90 -4.58 5.56
N GLY A 10 -4.02 -4.45 4.84
CA GLY A 10 -5.27 -3.86 5.32
C GLY A 10 -5.27 -2.33 5.41
N TYR A 11 -4.15 -1.65 5.12
CA TYR A 11 -4.11 -0.20 5.04
C TYR A 11 -4.15 0.28 3.59
N LYS A 12 -4.86 1.38 3.35
CA LYS A 12 -4.84 2.05 2.04
C LYS A 12 -3.57 2.89 1.88
N TRP A 13 -2.84 2.60 0.81
CA TRP A 13 -1.58 3.24 0.46
C TRP A 13 -1.67 3.93 -0.89
N ARG A 14 -1.11 5.14 -0.99
CA ARG A 14 -0.91 5.84 -2.26
C ARG A 14 0.57 5.99 -2.54
N LYS A 15 0.99 5.56 -3.74
CA LYS A 15 2.34 5.78 -4.23
C LYS A 15 2.57 7.27 -4.45
N TYR A 16 3.64 7.82 -3.89
CA TYR A 16 4.00 9.23 -4.06
C TYR A 16 5.36 9.42 -4.74
N GLY A 17 6.14 8.34 -4.89
CA GLY A 17 7.45 8.42 -5.52
C GLY A 17 7.99 7.05 -5.93
N GLN A 18 8.95 7.09 -6.84
CA GLN A 18 9.74 5.94 -7.26
C GLN A 18 11.18 6.40 -7.50
N LYS A 19 12.16 5.59 -7.07
CA LYS A 19 13.57 5.86 -7.30
C LYS A 19 14.25 4.64 -7.91
N VAL A 20 14.95 4.83 -9.02
CA VAL A 20 15.86 3.82 -9.57
C VAL A 20 17.01 3.64 -8.58
N VAL A 21 17.29 2.39 -8.20
CA VAL A 21 18.35 2.05 -7.25
C VAL A 21 19.55 1.53 -8.04
N LYS A 22 20.75 1.93 -7.65
CA LYS A 22 21.98 1.42 -8.27
C LYS A 22 22.11 -0.08 -7.99
N ASN A 23 22.65 -0.83 -8.94
CA ASN A 23 22.95 -2.26 -8.80
C ASN A 23 21.72 -3.18 -8.65
N THR A 24 20.52 -2.71 -9.05
CA THR A 24 19.30 -3.54 -9.08
C THR A 24 18.45 -3.13 -10.28
N GLN A 25 17.83 -4.12 -10.93
CA GLN A 25 16.89 -3.90 -12.05
C GLN A 25 15.51 -3.40 -11.56
N HIS A 26 15.25 -3.48 -10.26
CA HIS A 26 13.96 -3.19 -9.65
C HIS A 26 13.99 -1.82 -8.98
N PRO A 27 13.07 -0.91 -9.32
CA PRO A 27 13.00 0.39 -8.68
C PRO A 27 12.47 0.28 -7.24
N ARG A 28 12.89 1.20 -6.40
CA ARG A 28 12.35 1.38 -5.05
C ARG A 28 11.10 2.26 -5.11
N SER A 29 10.00 1.77 -4.57
CA SER A 29 8.72 2.48 -4.53
C SER A 29 8.43 3.07 -3.15
N TYR A 30 7.81 4.25 -3.12
CA TYR A 30 7.49 4.98 -1.90
C TYR A 30 5.99 5.24 -1.81
N TYR A 31 5.41 4.93 -0.65
CA TYR A 31 3.99 4.99 -0.39
C TYR A 31 3.70 5.76 0.90
N ARG A 32 2.57 6.46 0.93
CA ARG A 32 2.02 7.10 2.12
C ARG A 32 0.63 6.55 2.39
N CYS A 33 0.25 6.45 3.66
CA CYS A 33 -1.12 6.13 4.02
C CYS A 33 -2.08 7.19 3.46
N THR A 34 -3.27 6.78 3.03
CA THR A 34 -4.29 7.69 2.49
C THR A 34 -5.28 8.17 3.53
N GLN A 35 -5.27 7.59 4.74
CA GLN A 35 -6.18 8.00 5.80
C GLN A 35 -5.86 9.42 6.29
N ASP A 36 -6.90 10.19 6.60
CA ASP A 36 -6.76 11.57 7.02
C ASP A 36 -5.92 11.69 8.29
N ASN A 37 -5.07 12.71 8.32
CA ASN A 37 -4.10 12.97 9.40
C ASN A 37 -3.11 11.83 9.68
N CYS A 38 -3.07 10.78 8.86
CA CYS A 38 -2.08 9.72 8.98
C CYS A 38 -0.77 10.09 8.28
N ARG A 39 0.34 9.97 9.02
CA ARG A 39 1.68 10.31 8.52
C ARG A 39 2.56 9.10 8.21
N VAL A 40 1.99 7.89 8.31
CA VAL A 40 2.74 6.65 8.06
C VAL A 40 3.14 6.55 6.60
N LYS A 41 4.39 6.13 6.38
CA LYS A 41 4.96 5.88 5.06
C LYS A 41 5.49 4.46 5.00
N LYS A 42 5.52 3.88 3.80
CA LYS A 42 6.28 2.66 3.54
C LYS A 42 7.13 2.77 2.30
N ARG A 43 8.27 2.08 2.31
CA ARG A 43 9.15 1.87 1.17
C ARG A 43 9.15 0.39 0.81
N VAL A 44 9.05 0.09 -0.48
CA VAL A 44 9.11 -1.27 -1.03
C VAL A 44 10.31 -1.35 -1.98
N GLU A 45 11.18 -2.32 -1.78
CA GLU A 45 12.33 -2.58 -2.65
C GLU A 45 12.71 -4.06 -2.65
N ARG A 46 13.37 -4.51 -3.72
CA ARG A 46 14.00 -5.84 -3.75
C ARG A 46 15.46 -5.73 -3.33
N LEU A 47 15.96 -6.75 -2.65
CA LEU A 47 17.40 -6.84 -2.35
C LEU A 47 18.21 -6.90 -3.65
N ALA A 48 19.34 -6.20 -3.67
CA ALA A 48 20.27 -6.26 -4.79
C ALA A 48 20.93 -7.64 -4.91
N GLU A 49 21.21 -8.28 -3.77
CA GLU A 49 21.89 -9.58 -3.69
C GLU A 49 20.94 -10.75 -3.98
N ASP A 50 19.67 -10.65 -3.59
CA ASP A 50 18.62 -11.63 -3.90
C ASP A 50 17.34 -10.93 -4.35
N PRO A 51 17.12 -10.76 -5.67
CA PRO A 51 15.92 -10.11 -6.19
C PRO A 51 14.61 -10.83 -5.85
N ARG A 52 14.66 -12.06 -5.33
CA ARG A 52 13.45 -12.77 -4.86
C ARG A 52 12.96 -12.22 -3.52
N MET A 53 13.84 -11.57 -2.75
CA MET A 53 13.49 -10.99 -1.46
C MET A 53 12.97 -9.57 -1.64
N VAL A 54 11.73 -9.35 -1.19
CA VAL A 54 11.09 -8.03 -1.13
C VAL A 54 11.17 -7.51 0.30
N ILE A 55 11.74 -6.32 0.48
CA ILE A 55 11.82 -5.62 1.74
C ILE A 55 10.77 -4.51 1.73
N THR A 56 9.91 -4.52 2.76
CA THR A 56 9.00 -3.41 3.07
C THR A 56 9.43 -2.76 4.38
N THR A 57 9.78 -1.48 4.33
CA THR A 57 10.13 -0.68 5.52
C THR A 57 9.03 0.32 5.83
N TYR A 58 8.52 0.29 7.05
CA TYR A 58 7.50 1.22 7.54
C TYR A 58 8.12 2.35 8.39
N GLU A 59 7.58 3.56 8.28
CA GLU A 59 7.97 4.73 9.07
C GLU A 59 6.73 5.32 9.73
N GLY A 60 6.73 5.36 11.07
CA GLY A 60 5.61 5.84 11.89
C GLY A 60 4.69 4.72 12.38
N ARG A 61 3.58 5.11 13.02
CA ARG A 61 2.56 4.20 13.55
C ARG A 61 1.17 4.71 13.17
N HIS A 62 0.30 3.79 12.74
CA HIS A 62 -1.09 4.11 12.45
C HIS A 62 -1.84 4.42 13.75
N ALA A 63 -2.62 5.50 13.74
CA ALA A 63 -3.54 5.90 14.80
C ALA A 63 -4.99 5.83 14.30
N HIS A 64 -5.28 4.84 13.47
CA HIS A 64 -6.60 4.53 12.91
C HIS A 64 -6.64 3.02 12.62
N SER A 65 -7.85 2.46 12.48
CA SER A 65 -8.01 1.07 12.08
C SER A 65 -7.57 0.85 10.61
N PRO A 66 -7.19 -0.39 10.26
CA PRO A 66 -7.11 -0.82 8.87
C PRO A 66 -8.44 -0.53 8.15
N SER A 67 -8.37 -0.12 6.89
CA SER A 67 -9.55 0.02 6.05
C SER A 67 -9.93 -1.37 5.54
N HIS A 68 -10.77 -2.08 6.28
CA HIS A 68 -11.41 -3.27 5.74
C HIS A 68 -12.36 -2.85 4.62
N ASP A 69 -12.14 -3.36 3.40
CA ASP A 69 -13.03 -3.14 2.26
C ASP A 69 -14.38 -3.89 2.36
N GLU A 70 -14.76 -4.36 3.56
CA GLU A 70 -16.02 -5.08 3.79
C GLU A 70 -17.23 -4.15 4.02
N ASP A 71 -17.04 -2.83 4.14
CA ASP A 71 -18.15 -1.89 4.39
C ASP A 71 -18.77 -1.23 3.14
N ASP A 72 -18.22 -1.48 1.94
CA ASP A 72 -18.81 -0.98 0.68
C ASP A 72 -20.00 -1.83 0.18
N ASN A 73 -20.39 -2.88 0.91
CA ASN A 73 -21.60 -3.67 0.60
C ASN A 73 -22.83 -3.31 1.45
N ARG A 74 -22.74 -2.29 2.32
CA ARG A 74 -23.89 -1.79 3.10
C ARG A 74 -24.47 -0.46 2.61
N ALA A 75 -23.78 0.23 1.70
CA ALA A 75 -24.25 1.50 1.12
C ALA A 75 -24.98 1.31 -0.23
N ALA A 76 -25.04 0.10 -0.80
CA ALA A 76 -25.69 -0.16 -2.08
C ALA A 76 -27.17 -0.63 -1.97
N SER A 77 -27.80 -0.54 -0.78
CA SER A 77 -29.18 -1.01 -0.57
C SER A 77 -30.24 0.10 -0.48
N GLN A 78 -29.89 1.36 -0.73
CA GLN A 78 -30.85 2.47 -0.70
C GLN A 78 -30.80 3.31 -1.97
N ILE A 79 -30.86 2.65 -3.13
CA ILE A 79 -31.40 3.29 -4.33
C ILE A 79 -32.86 2.86 -4.38
N ASN A 80 -33.74 3.68 -3.81
CA ASN A 80 -35.18 3.56 -3.98
C ASN A 80 -35.50 3.75 -5.48
N PHE A 81 -35.75 2.65 -6.18
CA PHE A 81 -36.46 2.68 -7.45
C PHE A 81 -37.96 2.80 -7.15
N PHE A 82 -38.47 4.03 -7.17
CA PHE A 82 -39.91 4.28 -7.28
C PHE A 82 -40.17 5.30 -8.39
N TRP A 83 -40.70 4.76 -9.49
CA TRP A 83 -41.30 5.34 -10.71
C TRP A 83 -40.37 6.04 -11.71
#